data_AF-A0A453QST5-F1
#
_entry.id   AF-A0A453QST5-F1
#
_cell.length_a   1.000
_cell.length_b   1.000
_cell.length_c   1.000
_cell.angle_alpha   90.00
_cell.angle_beta   90.00
_cell.angle_gamma   90.00
#
_symmetry.space_group_name_H-M   'P 1'
#
loop_
_entity.id
_entity.type
_entity.pdbx_description
1 polymer ?
#
loop_
_entity_poly.entity_id
_entity_poly.type
_entity_poly.pdbx_seq_one_letter_code
_entity_poly.pdbx_strand_id
1 'polypeptide(L)'
;MAIPELMREDVQFVMLGSGDPIFEGWMRSTESSYKDKFRGWVGFSVPVSHRITAGCDILLMPSRFEPCGLNQLYAMQYGTVPVVHGTGGLRDTVETFNPFGAKGEEGTGWAFSPLTVDKMLWALRTAMSTFREHKPSWEGLMKRGMTKDHTWDHAAEQYEQIFEWAFVDQPYVM
;
A
#
# COMPACT_ATOMS: atom_id res chain seq x y z
N MET A 1 -5.56 4.75 18.55
CA MET A 1 -5.09 5.45 17.34
C MET A 1 -3.59 5.21 17.20
N ALA A 2 -3.06 5.01 15.98
CA ALA A 2 -1.66 4.61 15.78
C ALA A 2 -0.66 5.77 15.69
N ILE A 3 -1.11 7.00 15.35
CA ILE A 3 -0.23 8.15 15.12
C ILE A 3 0.68 8.49 16.32
N PRO A 4 0.19 8.58 17.57
CA PRO A 4 1.08 8.92 18.69
C PRO A 4 2.23 7.93 18.88
N GLU A 5 1.98 6.64 18.63
CA GLU A 5 3.01 5.59 18.67
C GLU A 5 3.96 5.69 17.49
N LEU A 6 3.47 5.99 16.29
CA LEU A 6 4.29 6.16 15.09
C LEU A 6 5.21 7.39 15.19
N MET A 7 4.74 8.50 15.77
CA MET A 7 5.53 9.73 15.91
C MET A 7 6.69 9.63 16.92
N ARG A 8 6.73 8.56 17.74
CA ARG A 8 7.89 8.23 18.58
C ARG A 8 9.09 7.79 17.75
N GLU A 9 8.85 7.24 16.56
CA GLU A 9 9.88 6.87 15.60
C GLU A 9 10.39 8.12 14.85
N ASP A 10 11.61 8.08 14.32
CA ASP A 10 12.15 9.16 13.48
C ASP A 10 11.64 9.07 12.02
N VAL A 11 10.40 9.51 11.83
CA VAL A 11 9.66 9.35 10.56
C VAL A 11 8.95 10.63 10.17
N GLN A 12 8.69 10.77 8.88
CA GLN A 12 7.76 11.75 8.35
C GLN A 12 6.52 11.06 7.80
N PHE A 13 5.36 11.64 8.05
CA PHE A 13 4.07 11.11 7.63
C PHE A 13 3.25 12.23 6.99
N VAL A 14 2.88 12.03 5.72
CA VAL A 14 1.97 12.91 5.00
C VAL A 14 0.69 12.16 4.67
N MET A 15 -0.45 12.81 4.87
CA MET A 15 -1.73 12.32 4.39
C MET A 15 -2.45 13.38 3.57
N LEU A 16 -3.08 12.92 2.49
CA LEU A 16 -3.87 13.71 1.56
C LEU A 16 -5.29 13.18 1.56
N GLY A 17 -6.27 14.02 1.85
CA GLY A 17 -7.68 13.65 1.76
C GLY A 17 -8.64 14.70 2.30
N SER A 18 -9.92 14.49 2.04
CA SER A 18 -11.03 15.31 2.51
C SER A 18 -12.30 14.47 2.64
N GLY A 19 -13.30 14.96 3.37
CA GLY A 19 -14.65 14.41 3.35
C GLY A 19 -15.36 14.38 4.70
N ASP A 20 -14.62 14.17 5.79
CA ASP A 20 -15.17 14.20 7.15
C ASP A 20 -14.55 15.35 7.95
N PRO A 21 -15.32 16.41 8.30
CA PRO A 21 -14.83 17.57 9.04
C PRO A 21 -14.15 17.24 10.38
N ILE A 22 -14.56 16.16 11.05
CA ILE A 22 -13.94 15.72 12.32
C ILE A 22 -12.50 15.28 12.06
N PHE A 23 -12.29 14.47 11.02
CA PHE A 23 -10.94 14.02 10.64
C PHE A 23 -10.10 15.14 10.04
N GLU A 24 -10.71 16.09 9.32
CA GLU A 24 -10.02 17.29 8.83
C GLU A 24 -9.50 18.18 9.96
N GLY A 25 -10.32 18.40 10.99
CA GLY A 25 -9.91 19.08 12.22
C GLY A 25 -8.78 18.33 12.94
N TRP A 26 -8.91 17.01 13.05
CA TRP A 26 -7.89 16.15 13.65
C TRP A 26 -6.55 16.19 12.90
N MET A 27 -6.57 16.22 11.56
CA MET A 27 -5.35 16.38 10.75
C MET A 27 -4.61 17.68 11.09
N ARG A 28 -5.33 18.81 11.16
CA ARG A 28 -4.76 20.11 11.51
C ARG A 28 -4.21 20.14 12.94
N SER A 29 -4.93 19.57 13.90
CA SER A 29 -4.43 19.51 15.29
C SER A 29 -3.19 18.63 15.40
N THR A 30 -3.17 17.49 14.70
CA THR A 30 -2.04 16.54 14.72
C THR A 30 -0.79 17.16 14.10
N GLU A 31 -0.93 17.89 12.99
CA GLU A 31 0.17 18.67 12.40
C GLU A 31 0.72 19.72 13.36
N SER A 32 -0.14 20.39 14.13
CA SER A 32 0.31 21.36 15.13
C SER A 32 1.07 20.69 16.29
N SER A 33 0.74 19.45 16.65
CA SER A 33 1.43 18.69 17.70
C SER A 33 2.77 18.11 17.23
N TYR A 34 2.91 17.76 15.96
CA TYR A 34 4.09 17.09 15.38
C TYR A 34 4.61 17.85 14.16
N LYS A 35 4.95 19.14 14.33
CA LYS A 35 5.30 20.05 13.23
C LYS A 35 6.52 19.66 12.41
N ASP A 36 7.39 18.81 12.89
CA ASP A 36 8.57 18.30 12.18
C ASP A 36 8.32 16.96 11.48
N LYS A 37 7.24 16.25 11.84
CA LYS A 37 6.99 14.86 11.40
C LYS A 37 5.68 14.65 10.66
N PHE A 38 4.59 15.34 10.99
CA PHE A 38 3.27 15.09 10.41
C PHE A 38 2.80 16.24 9.51
N ARG A 39 2.22 15.91 8.34
CA ARG A 39 1.53 16.86 7.47
C ARG A 39 0.17 16.34 7.03
N GLY A 40 -0.87 17.15 7.23
CA GLY A 40 -2.23 16.86 6.80
C GLY A 40 -2.67 17.79 5.68
N TRP A 41 -2.66 17.32 4.43
CA TRP A 41 -3.16 18.08 3.30
C TRP A 41 -4.67 17.85 3.14
N VAL A 42 -5.46 18.82 3.61
CA VAL A 42 -6.93 18.75 3.55
C VAL A 42 -7.41 19.19 2.18
N GLY A 43 -8.05 18.28 1.45
CA GLY A 43 -8.61 18.51 0.13
C GLY A 43 -8.35 17.34 -0.82
N PHE A 44 -8.62 17.57 -2.11
CA PHE A 44 -8.20 16.66 -3.18
C PHE A 44 -7.38 17.40 -4.25
N SER A 45 -6.26 16.81 -4.67
CA SER A 45 -5.44 17.30 -5.77
C SER A 45 -4.66 16.18 -6.41
N VAL A 46 -4.98 15.87 -7.67
CA VAL A 46 -4.29 14.85 -8.47
C VAL A 46 -2.80 15.16 -8.62
N PRO A 47 -2.38 16.40 -8.97
CA PRO A 47 -0.95 16.72 -9.03
C PRO A 47 -0.20 16.48 -7.71
N VAL A 48 -0.86 16.75 -6.57
CA VAL A 48 -0.25 16.51 -5.25
C VAL A 48 -0.22 15.02 -4.94
N SER A 49 -1.27 14.26 -5.27
CA SER A 49 -1.28 12.80 -5.05
C SER A 49 -0.16 12.12 -5.82
N HIS A 50 0.06 12.47 -7.10
CA HIS A 50 1.18 11.94 -7.87
C HIS A 50 2.54 12.28 -7.27
N ARG A 51 2.73 13.50 -6.74
CA ARG A 51 3.99 13.88 -6.05
C ARG A 51 4.18 13.12 -4.74
N ILE A 52 3.12 12.91 -3.97
CA ILE A 52 3.18 12.10 -2.75
C ILE A 52 3.54 10.67 -3.10
N THR A 53 2.83 10.07 -4.07
CA THR A 53 3.09 8.70 -4.53
C THR A 53 4.50 8.55 -5.11
N ALA A 54 5.07 9.57 -5.75
CA ALA A 54 6.46 9.50 -6.27
C ALA A 54 7.54 9.81 -5.22
N GLY A 55 7.21 10.62 -4.21
CA GLY A 55 8.16 11.16 -3.25
C GLY A 55 8.23 10.41 -1.92
N CYS A 56 7.26 9.54 -1.63
CA CYS A 56 7.23 8.75 -0.41
C CYS A 56 7.96 7.41 -0.60
N ASP A 57 8.63 6.94 0.45
CA ASP A 57 9.21 5.59 0.46
C ASP A 57 8.12 4.52 0.68
N ILE A 58 7.14 4.80 1.54
CA ILE A 58 6.05 3.88 1.91
C ILE A 58 4.70 4.53 1.63
N LEU A 59 3.77 3.76 1.07
CA LEU A 59 2.35 4.13 0.97
C LEU A 59 1.50 3.20 1.85
N LEU A 60 0.81 3.78 2.84
CA LEU A 60 -0.03 3.05 3.78
C LEU A 60 -1.49 3.02 3.34
N MET A 61 -2.09 1.83 3.30
CA MET A 61 -3.49 1.63 2.89
C MET A 61 -4.23 0.71 3.88
N PRO A 62 -4.76 1.26 4.98
CA PRO A 62 -5.42 0.48 6.03
C PRO A 62 -6.94 0.33 5.76
N SER A 63 -7.33 0.14 4.49
CA SER A 63 -8.73 0.02 4.08
C SER A 63 -9.40 -1.16 4.79
N ARG A 64 -10.63 -0.96 5.29
CA ARG A 64 -11.45 -2.05 5.87
C ARG A 64 -11.90 -3.04 4.81
N PHE A 65 -12.25 -2.51 3.65
CA PHE A 65 -12.65 -3.25 2.46
C PHE A 65 -12.28 -2.41 1.24
N GLU A 66 -11.73 -3.04 0.21
CA GLU A 66 -11.25 -2.37 -0.99
C GLU A 66 -11.46 -3.29 -2.21
N PRO A 67 -12.50 -3.06 -3.03
CA PRO A 67 -12.82 -3.94 -4.15
C PRO A 67 -11.96 -3.67 -5.39
N CYS A 68 -11.45 -2.44 -5.55
CA CYS A 68 -10.68 -2.05 -6.73
C CYS A 68 -9.19 -1.92 -6.42
N GLY A 69 -8.83 -1.16 -5.36
CA GLY A 69 -7.46 -1.02 -4.91
C GLY A 69 -6.53 -0.52 -6.02
N LEU A 70 -6.53 0.78 -6.30
CA LEU A 70 -5.60 1.35 -7.29
C LEU A 70 -4.32 1.88 -6.65
N ASN A 71 -4.38 2.30 -5.38
CA ASN A 71 -3.27 2.98 -4.74
C ASN A 71 -2.04 2.07 -4.57
N GLN A 72 -2.20 0.75 -4.38
CA GLN A 72 -1.07 -0.18 -4.31
C GLN A 72 -0.42 -0.38 -5.68
N LEU A 73 -1.21 -0.35 -6.76
CA LEU A 73 -0.70 -0.44 -8.13
C LEU A 73 0.12 0.82 -8.44
N TYR A 74 -0.41 2.00 -8.10
CA TYR A 74 0.33 3.25 -8.23
C TYR A 74 1.59 3.26 -7.35
N ALA A 75 1.53 2.80 -6.11
CA ALA A 75 2.71 2.73 -5.25
C ALA A 75 3.81 1.88 -5.91
N MET A 76 3.48 0.65 -6.32
CA MET A 76 4.42 -0.25 -6.98
C MET A 76 4.97 0.34 -8.29
N GLN A 77 4.12 0.94 -9.12
CA GLN A 77 4.53 1.57 -10.38
C GLN A 77 5.53 2.71 -10.18
N TYR A 78 5.42 3.44 -9.07
CA TYR A 78 6.33 4.52 -8.71
C TYR A 78 7.55 4.05 -7.90
N GLY A 79 7.63 2.77 -7.55
CA GLY A 79 8.67 2.23 -6.67
C GLY A 79 8.48 2.59 -5.20
N THR A 80 7.32 3.13 -4.81
CA THR A 80 6.93 3.32 -3.41
C THR A 80 6.39 2.01 -2.86
N VAL A 81 6.91 1.57 -1.72
CA VAL A 81 6.58 0.24 -1.20
C VAL A 81 5.23 0.28 -0.46
N PRO A 82 4.22 -0.52 -0.88
CA PRO A 82 2.91 -0.53 -0.25
C PRO A 82 2.92 -1.30 1.07
N VAL A 83 2.30 -0.73 2.10
CA VAL A 83 1.90 -1.42 3.34
C VAL A 83 0.38 -1.40 3.42
N VAL A 84 -0.25 -2.57 3.32
CA VAL A 84 -1.69 -2.70 3.08
C VAL A 84 -2.35 -3.61 4.10
N HIS A 85 -3.63 -3.37 4.41
CA HIS A 85 -4.43 -4.38 5.08
C HIS A 85 -4.78 -5.50 4.09
N GLY A 86 -4.53 -6.76 4.46
CA GLY A 86 -4.76 -7.95 3.62
C GLY A 86 -6.24 -8.32 3.45
N THR A 87 -7.02 -7.43 2.86
CA THR A 87 -8.46 -7.58 2.55
C THR A 87 -8.72 -7.38 1.06
N GLY A 88 -9.69 -8.11 0.51
CA GLY A 88 -10.10 -7.97 -0.90
C GLY A 88 -8.92 -8.00 -1.86
N GLY A 89 -8.96 -7.12 -2.87
CA GLY A 89 -7.92 -7.06 -3.91
C GLY A 89 -6.52 -6.68 -3.38
N LEU A 90 -6.40 -6.09 -2.19
CA LEU A 90 -5.09 -5.75 -1.62
C LEU A 90 -4.29 -7.00 -1.25
N ARG A 91 -4.97 -8.05 -0.79
CA ARG A 91 -4.35 -9.34 -0.47
C ARG A 91 -3.78 -10.03 -1.71
N ASP A 92 -4.49 -9.92 -2.82
CA ASP A 92 -4.13 -10.60 -4.06
C ASP A 92 -3.07 -9.81 -4.86
N THR A 93 -2.98 -8.50 -4.63
CA THR A 93 -2.07 -7.62 -5.36
C THR A 93 -0.70 -7.46 -4.70
N VAL A 94 -0.65 -7.33 -3.36
CA VAL A 94 0.59 -7.09 -2.62
C VAL A 94 1.09 -8.37 -1.98
N GLU A 95 2.22 -8.88 -2.48
CA GLU A 95 2.89 -10.04 -1.91
C GLU A 95 3.80 -9.58 -0.77
N THR A 96 3.55 -10.12 0.43
CA THR A 96 4.38 -9.79 1.61
C THR A 96 5.83 -10.22 1.40
N PHE A 97 6.75 -9.31 1.72
CA PHE A 97 8.18 -9.51 1.59
C PHE A 97 8.66 -10.76 2.34
N ASN A 98 9.38 -11.62 1.61
CA ASN A 98 10.03 -12.81 2.14
C ASN A 98 11.49 -12.86 1.65
N PRO A 99 12.49 -12.62 2.51
CA PRO A 99 13.89 -12.64 2.10
C PRO A 99 14.47 -14.05 1.90
N PHE A 100 13.71 -15.11 2.22
CA PHE A 100 14.19 -16.50 2.25
C PHE A 100 13.55 -17.41 1.19
N GLY A 101 13.05 -16.83 0.09
CA GLY A 101 12.47 -17.59 -1.01
C GLY A 101 13.50 -18.54 -1.67
N ALA A 102 13.01 -19.56 -2.37
CA ALA A 102 13.87 -20.56 -3.00
C ALA A 102 14.81 -19.96 -4.07
N LYS A 103 14.43 -18.82 -4.65
CA LYS A 103 15.22 -18.05 -5.63
C LYS A 103 15.79 -16.76 -5.05
N GLY A 104 15.79 -16.60 -3.72
CA GLY A 104 16.20 -15.39 -3.01
C GLY A 104 15.01 -14.58 -2.52
N GLU A 105 15.16 -13.25 -2.50
CA GLU A 105 14.15 -12.35 -1.96
C GLU A 105 12.91 -12.22 -2.87
N GLU A 106 11.73 -12.37 -2.28
CA GLU A 106 10.43 -12.33 -2.94
C GLU A 106 9.50 -11.29 -2.28
N GLY A 107 8.41 -10.95 -2.97
CA GLY A 107 7.41 -9.99 -2.49
C GLY A 107 7.62 -8.55 -2.95
N THR A 108 6.56 -7.75 -2.83
CA THR A 108 6.45 -6.37 -3.33
C THR A 108 6.08 -5.36 -2.25
N GLY A 109 5.76 -5.81 -1.02
CA GLY A 109 5.46 -4.91 0.10
C GLY A 109 5.11 -5.67 1.36
N TRP A 110 4.23 -5.12 2.19
CA TRP A 110 3.72 -5.81 3.38
C TRP A 110 2.20 -5.79 3.43
N ALA A 111 1.58 -6.96 3.38
CA ALA A 111 0.17 -7.12 3.74
C ALA A 111 0.05 -7.55 5.21
N PHE A 112 -0.69 -6.80 6.02
CA PHE A 112 -0.93 -7.11 7.43
C PHE A 112 -2.37 -7.56 7.67
N SER A 113 -2.56 -8.44 8.65
CA SER A 113 -3.87 -8.92 9.10
C SER A 113 -3.75 -9.46 10.53
N PRO A 114 -4.79 -9.34 11.39
CA PRO A 114 -6.05 -8.60 11.21
C PRO A 114 -5.87 -7.07 11.19
N LEU A 115 -6.93 -6.33 10.84
CA LEU A 115 -6.98 -4.86 10.89
C LEU A 115 -6.98 -4.32 12.32
N THR A 116 -5.81 -4.34 12.96
CA THR A 116 -5.58 -3.79 14.30
C THR A 116 -4.44 -2.79 14.28
N VAL A 117 -4.44 -1.88 15.25
CA VAL A 117 -3.37 -0.89 15.42
C VAL A 117 -2.01 -1.58 15.57
N ASP A 118 -1.94 -2.66 16.35
CA ASP A 118 -0.69 -3.37 16.62
C ASP A 118 -0.13 -4.04 15.37
N LYS A 119 -0.99 -4.68 14.56
CA LYS A 119 -0.55 -5.33 13.31
C LYS A 119 -0.10 -4.32 12.26
N MET A 120 -0.79 -3.19 12.15
CA MET A 120 -0.39 -2.11 11.26
C MET A 120 0.95 -1.50 11.69
N LEU A 121 1.12 -1.19 12.99
CA LEU A 121 2.37 -0.64 13.51
C LEU A 121 3.52 -1.64 13.38
N TRP A 122 3.27 -2.93 13.60
CA TRP A 122 4.26 -3.98 13.38
C TRP A 122 4.73 -4.01 11.92
N ALA A 123 3.81 -4.02 10.96
CA ALA A 123 4.16 -4.03 9.54
C ALA A 123 4.92 -2.76 9.10
N LEU A 124 4.50 -1.58 9.58
CA LEU A 124 5.22 -0.33 9.36
C LEU A 124 6.63 -0.38 9.95
N ARG A 125 6.81 -0.86 11.19
CA ARG A 125 8.12 -0.99 11.82
C ARG A 125 9.02 -1.95 11.08
N THR A 126 8.50 -3.09 10.64
CA THR A 126 9.24 -4.04 9.79
C THR A 126 9.70 -3.37 8.50
N ALA A 127 8.80 -2.67 7.79
CA ALA A 127 9.14 -1.96 6.56
C ALA A 127 10.21 -0.87 6.81
N MET A 128 10.08 -0.10 7.89
CA MET A 128 11.04 0.94 8.27
C MET A 128 12.42 0.36 8.62
N SER A 129 12.48 -0.75 9.35
CA SER A 129 13.74 -1.44 9.63
C SER A 129 14.40 -1.95 8.34
N THR A 130 13.63 -2.57 7.43
CA THR A 130 14.15 -2.97 6.12
C THR A 130 14.68 -1.76 5.33
N PHE A 131 13.93 -0.65 5.30
CA PHE A 131 14.35 0.57 4.64
C PHE A 131 15.65 1.14 5.21
N ARG A 132 15.83 1.14 6.53
CA ARG A 132 17.01 1.75 7.18
C ARG A 132 18.24 0.84 7.12
N GLU A 133 18.05 -0.44 7.38
CA GLU A 133 19.14 -1.38 7.66
C GLU A 133 19.52 -2.23 6.45
N HIS A 134 18.60 -2.45 5.51
CA HIS A 134 18.75 -3.39 4.39
C HIS A 134 18.45 -2.72 3.05
N LYS A 135 19.20 -1.66 2.73
CA LYS A 135 19.02 -0.87 1.49
C LYS A 135 19.01 -1.72 0.19
N PRO A 136 19.87 -2.74 0.01
CA PRO A 136 19.81 -3.58 -1.18
C PRO A 136 18.48 -4.34 -1.31
N SER A 137 17.96 -4.87 -0.19
CA SER A 137 16.67 -5.56 -0.15
C SER A 137 15.52 -4.60 -0.45
N TRP A 138 15.62 -3.36 0.04
CA TRP A 138 14.65 -2.30 -0.27
C TRP A 138 14.63 -1.97 -1.77
N GLU A 139 15.79 -1.79 -2.42
CA GLU A 139 15.83 -1.59 -3.86
C GLU A 139 15.24 -2.77 -4.63
N GLY A 140 15.45 -4.00 -4.14
CA GLY A 140 14.83 -5.20 -4.70
C GLY A 140 13.30 -5.13 -4.64
N LEU A 141 12.74 -4.72 -3.50
CA LEU A 141 11.29 -4.51 -3.31
C LEU A 141 10.75 -3.50 -4.32
N MET A 142 11.40 -2.35 -4.44
CA MET A 142 11.01 -1.28 -5.36
C MET A 142 11.02 -1.80 -6.81
N LYS A 143 12.12 -2.41 -7.25
CA LYS A 143 12.29 -2.90 -8.62
C LYS A 143 11.24 -3.97 -8.95
N ARG A 144 11.00 -4.94 -8.07
CA ARG A 144 9.97 -5.97 -8.28
C ARG A 144 8.57 -5.35 -8.45
N GLY A 145 8.22 -4.35 -7.65
CA GLY A 145 6.97 -3.60 -7.79
C GLY A 145 6.85 -2.88 -9.13
N MET A 146 7.91 -2.17 -9.54
CA MET A 146 7.96 -1.40 -10.79
C MET A 146 7.96 -2.27 -12.05
N THR A 147 8.45 -3.51 -11.96
CA THR A 147 8.48 -4.45 -13.09
C THR A 147 7.21 -5.29 -13.24
N LYS A 148 6.30 -5.26 -12.25
CA LYS A 148 5.01 -5.95 -12.40
C LYS A 148 4.16 -5.24 -13.46
N ASP A 149 3.47 -6.04 -14.28
CA ASP A 149 2.51 -5.52 -15.24
C ASP A 149 1.21 -5.14 -14.55
N HIS A 150 0.93 -3.83 -14.47
CA HIS A 150 -0.30 -3.26 -13.91
C HIS A 150 -1.21 -2.69 -15.00
N THR A 151 -1.04 -3.10 -16.25
CA THR A 151 -1.83 -2.61 -17.39
C THR A 151 -3.22 -3.25 -17.41
N TRP A 152 -4.14 -2.59 -18.12
CA TRP A 152 -5.46 -3.15 -18.39
C TRP A 152 -5.40 -4.36 -19.33
N ASP A 153 -4.38 -4.46 -20.19
CA ASP A 153 -4.20 -5.62 -21.06
C ASP A 153 -3.90 -6.88 -20.24
N HIS A 154 -3.00 -6.78 -19.24
CA HIS A 154 -2.77 -7.87 -18.30
C HIS A 154 -4.03 -8.23 -17.49
N ALA A 155 -4.82 -7.24 -17.08
CA ALA A 155 -6.10 -7.51 -16.43
C ALA A 155 -7.09 -8.21 -17.37
N ALA A 156 -7.14 -7.82 -18.65
CA ALA A 156 -8.01 -8.41 -19.66
C ALA A 156 -7.65 -9.88 -19.93
N GLU A 157 -6.35 -10.22 -20.01
CA GLU A 157 -5.87 -11.60 -20.18
C GLU A 157 -6.41 -12.54 -19.07
N GLN A 158 -6.49 -12.06 -17.82
CA GLN A 158 -7.09 -12.82 -16.72
C GLN A 158 -8.61 -13.04 -16.93
N TYR A 159 -9.33 -12.05 -17.45
CA TYR A 159 -10.76 -12.21 -17.76
C TYR A 159 -10.99 -13.12 -18.97
N GLU A 160 -10.16 -13.02 -20.01
CA GLU A 160 -10.23 -13.90 -21.18
C GLU A 160 -10.10 -15.37 -20.76
N GLN A 161 -9.15 -15.68 -19.89
CA GLN A 161 -8.99 -17.03 -19.34
C GLN A 161 -10.23 -17.52 -18.59
N ILE A 162 -10.88 -16.65 -17.81
CA ILE A 162 -12.13 -16.97 -17.10
C ILE A 162 -13.26 -17.25 -18.09
N PHE A 163 -13.38 -16.44 -19.15
CA PHE A 163 -14.40 -16.64 -20.18
C PHE A 163 -14.19 -17.96 -20.92
N GLU A 164 -12.95 -18.33 -21.25
CA GLU A 164 -12.64 -19.63 -21.83
C GLU A 164 -13.14 -20.79 -20.97
N TRP A 165 -12.86 -20.77 -19.65
CA TRP A 165 -13.36 -21.79 -18.73
C TRP A 165 -14.89 -21.85 -18.72
N ALA A 166 -15.55 -20.70 -18.65
CA ALA A 166 -17.00 -20.62 -18.64
C ALA A 166 -17.66 -21.15 -19.93
N PHE A 167 -16.98 -21.06 -21.09
CA PHE A 167 -17.48 -21.60 -22.35
C PHE A 167 -17.20 -23.09 -22.54
N VAL A 168 -16.15 -23.63 -21.91
CA VAL A 168 -15.83 -25.08 -21.96
C VAL A 168 -16.78 -25.89 -21.09
N ASP A 169 -17.15 -25.36 -19.93
CA ASP A 169 -18.03 -26.03 -18.98
C ASP A 169 -19.51 -25.97 -19.40
N GLN A 170 -20.29 -26.95 -18.96
CA GLN A 170 -21.75 -26.89 -19.09
C GLN A 170 -22.32 -25.72 -18.26
N PRO A 171 -23.45 -25.11 -18.67
CA PRO A 171 -24.09 -24.06 -17.89
C PRO A 171 -24.29 -24.50 -16.44
N TYR A 172 -23.86 -23.66 -15.49
CA TYR A 172 -23.90 -23.96 -14.06
C TYR A 172 -25.31 -24.27 -13.55
N VAL A 173 -26.33 -23.68 -14.18
CA VAL A 173 -27.74 -24.00 -13.93
C VAL A 173 -28.28 -24.72 -15.16
N MET A 174 -28.50 -26.03 -15.02
CA MET A 174 -29.28 -26.87 -15.93
C MET A 174 -30.59 -27.29 -15.27
#